data_AF-D4ZGG5-F1
#
_entry.id   AF-D4ZGG5-F1
#
_cell.length_a   1.000
_cell.length_b   1.000
_cell.length_c   1.000
_cell.angle_alpha   90.00
_cell.angle_beta   90.00
_cell.angle_gamma   90.00
#
_symmetry.space_group_name_H-M   'P 1'
#
loop_
_entity.id
_entity.type
_entity.pdbx_description
1 polymer ?
#
loop_
_entity_poly.entity_id
_entity_poly.type
_entity_poly.pdbx_seq_one_letter_code
_entity_poly.pdbx_strand_id
1 'polypeptide(L)'
;MLYSIKINNKKEYRMRLLPTSIVAIIAASAFSMPVQANSDQLAANICNYVQADDKNRLRKKLKENRVKLRNIYSGVKCNGDSLLRTAMNSGSEKVGTFIAKRLSVSELTATETDGKTILDWANGNGHGASAITTAIKDRTAGG
;
A
#
# COMPACT_ATOMS: atom_id res chain seq x y z
N MET A 1 32.33 49.91 20.41
CA MET A 1 31.99 48.63 21.07
C MET A 1 31.35 48.94 22.41
N LEU A 2 30.03 48.79 22.46
CA LEU A 2 29.16 48.86 23.64
C LEU A 2 29.25 47.52 24.39
N TYR A 3 29.01 47.37 25.69
CA TYR A 3 28.92 48.24 26.87
C TYR A 3 28.91 47.25 28.07
N SER A 4 29.49 47.65 29.19
CA SER A 4 29.59 46.83 30.40
C SER A 4 28.26 46.67 31.15
N ILE A 5 28.15 45.52 31.82
CA ILE A 5 27.06 45.07 32.70
C ILE A 5 26.95 45.96 33.94
N LYS A 6 25.72 46.35 34.30
CA LYS A 6 25.28 46.54 35.69
C LYS A 6 23.77 46.35 35.80
N ILE A 7 23.35 45.20 36.34
CA ILE A 7 21.96 44.89 36.67
C ILE A 7 21.70 45.42 38.09
N ASN A 8 20.80 46.38 38.23
CA ASN A 8 20.22 46.73 39.52
C ASN A 8 18.82 47.33 39.32
N ASN A 9 17.77 46.57 39.64
CA ASN A 9 16.48 47.16 40.01
C ASN A 9 15.63 46.18 40.81
N LYS A 10 15.67 46.35 42.14
CA LYS A 10 14.73 45.76 43.08
C LYS A 10 13.38 46.48 42.90
N LYS A 11 12.34 45.77 42.48
CA LYS A 11 10.93 46.23 42.63
C LYS A 11 10.11 45.13 43.28
N GLU A 12 9.79 45.35 44.55
CA GLU A 12 8.89 44.53 45.33
C GLU A 12 7.46 44.74 44.83
N TYR A 13 6.87 43.70 44.23
CA TYR A 13 5.44 43.66 43.96
C TYR A 13 4.74 42.95 45.12
N ARG A 14 3.97 43.72 45.89
CA ARG A 14 3.11 43.23 46.96
C ARG A 14 2.05 42.29 46.40
N MET A 15 2.09 41.05 46.89
CA MET A 15 1.14 39.98 46.67
C MET A 15 -0.27 40.41 47.10
N ARG A 16 -1.16 40.61 46.13
CA ARG A 16 -2.62 40.62 46.35
C ARG A 16 -3.17 39.27 45.90
N LEU A 17 -3.82 38.58 46.84
CA LEU A 17 -4.48 37.29 46.69
C LEU A 17 -5.56 37.32 45.61
N LEU A 18 -5.41 36.46 44.60
CA LEU A 18 -6.52 35.83 43.88
C LEU A 18 -6.06 34.42 43.46
N PRO A 19 -6.55 33.33 44.07
CA PRO A 19 -6.33 31.99 43.55
C PRO A 19 -7.36 31.74 42.44
N THR A 20 -7.09 32.25 41.23
CA THR A 20 -7.79 31.78 40.03
C THR A 20 -7.23 30.42 39.65
N SER A 21 -7.86 29.36 40.17
CA SER A 21 -7.59 27.98 39.77
C SER A 21 -8.00 27.79 38.31
N ILE A 22 -7.04 27.85 37.39
CA ILE A 22 -7.26 27.44 36.00
C ILE A 22 -7.23 25.92 35.97
N VAL A 23 -8.40 25.30 36.10
CA VAL A 23 -8.56 23.86 35.85
C VAL A 23 -8.51 23.66 34.33
N ALA A 24 -7.35 23.27 33.81
CA ALA A 24 -7.21 22.82 32.44
C ALA A 24 -7.80 21.40 32.32
N ILE A 25 -9.07 21.31 31.90
CA ILE A 25 -9.69 20.04 31.53
C ILE A 25 -9.12 19.64 30.17
N ILE A 26 -8.15 18.73 30.17
CA ILE A 26 -7.71 18.04 28.95
C ILE A 26 -8.81 17.04 28.60
N ALA A 27 -9.74 17.45 27.72
CA ALA A 27 -10.68 16.52 27.11
C ALA A 27 -9.89 15.59 26.18
N ALA A 28 -9.53 14.39 26.67
CA ALA A 28 -9.01 13.33 25.83
C ALA A 28 -10.16 12.79 24.97
N SER A 29 -10.36 13.38 23.80
CA SER A 29 -11.23 12.78 22.79
C SER A 29 -10.56 11.50 22.29
N ALA A 30 -11.02 10.35 22.79
CA ALA A 30 -10.72 9.06 22.22
C ALA A 30 -11.34 9.01 20.83
N PHE A 31 -10.56 9.37 19.81
CA PHE A 31 -10.92 9.13 18.42
C PHE A 31 -10.81 7.63 18.17
N SER A 32 -11.94 6.92 18.29
CA SER A 32 -12.09 5.57 17.78
C SER A 32 -11.98 5.64 16.26
N MET A 33 -10.78 5.44 15.70
CA MET A 33 -10.66 5.28 14.25
C MET A 33 -11.37 3.99 13.85
N PRO A 34 -12.19 3.99 12.77
CA PRO A 34 -12.74 2.76 12.24
C PRO A 34 -11.58 1.84 11.83
N VAL A 35 -11.60 0.60 12.30
CA VAL A 35 -10.58 -0.38 11.94
C VAL A 35 -10.83 -0.79 10.49
N GLN A 36 -10.04 -0.28 9.54
CA GLN A 36 -10.00 -0.74 8.14
C GLN A 36 -9.36 -2.15 8.00
N ALA A 37 -9.40 -2.97 9.06
CA ALA A 37 -8.63 -4.21 9.17
C ALA A 37 -8.93 -5.22 8.05
N ASN A 38 -10.15 -5.23 7.51
CA ASN A 38 -10.56 -6.24 6.55
C ASN A 38 -9.88 -6.07 5.17
N SER A 39 -9.75 -4.84 4.67
CA SER A 39 -9.07 -4.59 3.39
C SER A 39 -7.57 -4.85 3.47
N ASP A 40 -6.95 -4.44 4.57
CA ASP A 40 -5.50 -4.57 4.75
C ASP A 40 -5.11 -6.03 4.96
N GLN A 41 -5.89 -6.77 5.75
CA GLN A 41 -5.71 -8.20 5.92
C GLN A 41 -5.97 -8.98 4.63
N LEU A 42 -6.94 -8.56 3.81
CA LEU A 42 -7.18 -9.16 2.50
C LEU A 42 -5.99 -8.95 1.57
N ALA A 43 -5.49 -7.72 1.45
CA ALA A 43 -4.33 -7.38 0.63
C ALA A 43 -3.08 -8.17 1.06
N ALA A 44 -2.79 -8.21 2.37
CA ALA A 44 -1.68 -8.97 2.91
C ALA A 44 -1.77 -10.47 2.57
N ASN A 45 -2.95 -11.07 2.73
CA ASN A 45 -3.17 -12.47 2.36
C ASN A 45 -2.98 -12.71 0.86
N ILE A 46 -3.49 -11.82 0.01
CA ILE A 46 -3.30 -11.92 -1.44
C ILE A 46 -1.81 -11.89 -1.77
N CYS A 47 -1.05 -10.95 -1.22
CA CYS A 47 0.39 -10.86 -1.43
C CYS A 47 1.13 -12.12 -0.98
N ASN A 48 0.80 -12.64 0.20
CA ASN A 48 1.39 -13.89 0.70
C ASN A 48 1.11 -15.07 -0.23
N TYR A 49 -0.13 -15.21 -0.72
CA TYR A 49 -0.48 -16.29 -1.65
C TYR A 49 0.14 -16.12 -3.03
N VAL A 50 0.38 -14.87 -3.47
CA VAL A 50 1.11 -14.60 -4.70
C VAL A 50 2.57 -14.99 -4.56
N GLN A 51 3.25 -14.54 -3.51
CA GLN A 51 4.67 -14.85 -3.28
C GLN A 51 4.94 -16.34 -3.04
N ALA A 52 3.95 -17.07 -2.51
CA ALA A 52 4.05 -18.51 -2.26
C ALA A 52 3.57 -19.37 -3.44
N ASP A 53 3.24 -18.78 -4.60
CA ASP A 53 2.66 -19.45 -5.77
C ASP A 53 1.38 -20.28 -5.47
N ASP A 54 0.62 -19.92 -4.43
CA ASP A 54 -0.56 -20.66 -3.98
C ASP A 54 -1.85 -20.16 -4.64
N LYS A 55 -2.02 -20.56 -5.91
CA LYS A 55 -3.23 -20.28 -6.70
C LYS A 55 -4.52 -20.72 -6.00
N ASN A 56 -4.50 -21.82 -5.25
CA ASN A 56 -5.71 -22.39 -4.65
C ASN A 56 -6.18 -21.55 -3.46
N ARG A 57 -5.26 -21.15 -2.58
CA ARG A 57 -5.57 -20.24 -1.47
C ARG A 57 -5.95 -18.86 -1.97
N LEU A 58 -5.30 -18.34 -3.01
CA LEU A 58 -5.70 -17.08 -3.63
C LEU A 58 -7.16 -17.14 -4.11
N ARG A 59 -7.51 -18.18 -4.89
CA ARG A 59 -8.88 -18.38 -5.40
C ARG A 59 -9.90 -18.49 -4.27
N LYS A 60 -9.58 -19.27 -3.22
CA LYS A 60 -10.44 -19.42 -2.05
C LYS A 60 -10.65 -18.07 -1.35
N LYS A 61 -9.58 -17.32 -1.11
CA LYS A 61 -9.63 -16.02 -0.43
C LYS A 61 -10.46 -15.00 -1.20
N LEU A 62 -10.30 -14.92 -2.51
CA LEU A 62 -11.12 -14.05 -3.36
C LEU A 62 -12.62 -14.42 -3.30
N LYS A 63 -12.93 -15.73 -3.31
CA LYS A 63 -14.31 -16.23 -3.22
C LYS A 63 -14.94 -15.92 -1.86
N GLU A 64 -14.22 -16.16 -0.76
CA GLU A 64 -14.67 -15.86 0.61
C GLU A 64 -15.05 -14.38 0.77
N ASN A 65 -14.28 -13.49 0.15
CA ASN A 65 -14.50 -12.05 0.20
C ASN A 65 -15.41 -11.53 -0.94
N ARG A 66 -15.92 -12.42 -1.80
CA ARG A 66 -16.78 -12.10 -2.95
C ARG A 66 -16.18 -11.02 -3.88
N VAL A 67 -14.86 -10.98 -4.02
CA VAL A 67 -14.14 -10.03 -4.87
C VAL A 67 -13.67 -10.67 -6.17
N LYS A 68 -13.69 -9.90 -7.25
CA LYS A 68 -13.06 -10.27 -8.53
C LYS A 68 -11.69 -9.64 -8.60
N LEU A 69 -10.71 -10.38 -9.13
CA LEU A 69 -9.32 -9.91 -9.23
C LEU A 69 -9.20 -8.58 -10.00
N ARG A 70 -9.90 -8.46 -11.14
CA ARG A 70 -9.95 -7.24 -11.96
C ARG A 70 -10.53 -6.00 -11.26
N ASN A 71 -11.22 -6.18 -10.14
CA ASN A 71 -11.81 -5.06 -9.40
C ASN A 71 -10.86 -4.53 -8.33
N ILE A 72 -9.83 -5.30 -7.97
CA ILE A 72 -8.92 -4.98 -6.88
C ILE A 72 -7.47 -4.83 -7.33
N TYR A 73 -7.14 -5.27 -8.55
CA TYR A 73 -5.76 -5.37 -9.03
C TYR A 73 -5.00 -4.04 -8.96
N SER A 74 -5.61 -2.93 -9.36
CA SER A 74 -4.99 -1.60 -9.31
C SER A 74 -4.76 -1.09 -7.88
N GLY A 75 -5.61 -1.50 -6.93
CA GLY A 75 -5.57 -1.05 -5.54
C GLY A 75 -4.72 -1.92 -4.60
N VAL A 76 -4.36 -3.15 -5.00
CA VAL A 76 -3.53 -4.04 -4.18
C VAL A 76 -2.08 -3.97 -4.65
N LYS A 77 -1.19 -3.56 -3.76
CA LYS A 77 0.26 -3.53 -3.97
C LYS A 77 0.97 -4.39 -2.93
N CYS A 78 1.93 -5.19 -3.38
CA CYS A 78 2.76 -6.02 -2.51
C CYS A 78 4.15 -5.40 -2.45
N ASN A 79 4.48 -4.77 -1.33
CA ASN A 79 5.74 -4.02 -1.16
C ASN A 79 5.97 -2.96 -2.27
N GLY A 80 4.89 -2.33 -2.74
CA GLY A 80 4.93 -1.32 -3.81
C GLY A 80 4.72 -1.88 -5.22
N ASP A 81 4.93 -3.17 -5.44
CA ASP A 81 4.75 -3.81 -6.76
C ASP A 81 3.30 -4.27 -7.00
N SER A 82 2.88 -4.35 -8.25
CA SER A 82 1.64 -5.04 -8.62
C SER A 82 1.73 -6.55 -8.38
N LEU A 83 0.58 -7.21 -8.34
CA LEU A 83 0.54 -8.67 -8.16
C LEU A 83 1.30 -9.43 -9.26
N LEU A 84 1.30 -8.93 -10.51
CA LEU A 84 2.00 -9.57 -11.61
C LEU A 84 3.52 -9.37 -11.51
N ARG A 85 3.99 -8.17 -11.18
CA ARG A 85 5.43 -7.92 -10.95
C ARG A 85 5.95 -8.70 -9.74
N THR A 86 5.15 -8.77 -8.67
CA THR A 86 5.46 -9.59 -7.50
C THR A 86 5.56 -11.08 -7.85
N ALA A 87 4.62 -11.59 -8.65
CA ALA A 87 4.65 -12.99 -9.09
C ALA A 87 5.91 -13.27 -9.91
N MET A 88 6.28 -12.39 -10.84
CA MET A 88 7.52 -12.51 -11.61
C MET A 88 8.77 -12.49 -10.71
N ASN A 89 8.88 -11.50 -9.81
CA ASN A 89 10.01 -11.39 -8.88
C ASN A 89 10.15 -12.58 -7.93
N SER A 90 9.06 -13.28 -7.61
CA SER A 90 9.06 -14.47 -6.75
C SER A 90 9.13 -15.79 -7.52
N GLY A 91 9.15 -15.77 -8.86
CA GLY A 91 9.08 -17.00 -9.68
C GLY A 91 7.74 -17.74 -9.56
N SER A 92 6.67 -17.04 -9.17
CA SER A 92 5.36 -17.61 -8.88
C SER A 92 4.50 -17.74 -10.16
N GLU A 93 4.95 -18.61 -11.06
CA GLU A 93 4.38 -18.77 -12.39
C GLU A 93 2.90 -19.22 -12.37
N LYS A 94 2.51 -20.16 -11.50
CA LYS A 94 1.14 -20.72 -11.52
C LYS A 94 0.11 -19.68 -11.12
N VAL A 95 0.37 -18.92 -10.06
CA VAL A 95 -0.51 -17.86 -9.58
C VAL A 95 -0.44 -16.64 -10.50
N GLY A 96 0.76 -16.28 -11.00
CA GLY A 96 0.94 -15.18 -11.94
C GLY A 96 0.20 -15.39 -13.25
N THR A 97 0.32 -16.57 -13.87
CA THR A 97 -0.45 -16.92 -15.07
C THR A 97 -1.96 -16.91 -14.79
N PHE A 98 -2.40 -17.38 -13.62
CA PHE A 98 -3.80 -17.29 -13.22
C PHE A 98 -4.28 -15.84 -13.11
N ILE A 99 -3.47 -14.96 -12.53
CA ILE A 99 -3.76 -13.53 -12.40
C ILE A 99 -3.90 -12.91 -13.80
N ALA A 100 -2.90 -13.09 -14.66
CA ALA A 100 -2.91 -12.54 -16.03
C ALA A 100 -4.18 -12.91 -16.80
N LYS A 101 -4.62 -14.18 -16.71
CA LYS A 101 -5.84 -14.68 -17.39
C LYS A 101 -7.15 -14.10 -16.82
N ARG A 102 -7.14 -13.49 -15.64
CA ARG A 102 -8.35 -12.97 -14.98
C ARG A 102 -8.54 -11.46 -15.13
N LEU A 103 -7.46 -10.76 -15.47
CA LEU A 103 -7.48 -9.33 -15.73
C LEU A 103 -8.09 -9.01 -17.11
N SER A 104 -8.62 -7.80 -17.22
CA SER A 104 -9.05 -7.22 -18.49
C SER A 104 -7.82 -6.85 -19.35
N VAL A 105 -8.00 -6.74 -20.68
CA VAL A 105 -6.92 -6.27 -21.56
C VAL A 105 -6.45 -4.88 -21.15
N SER A 106 -7.37 -4.00 -20.78
CA SER A 106 -7.05 -2.65 -20.28
C SER A 106 -6.15 -2.64 -19.04
N GLU A 107 -6.30 -3.60 -18.12
CA GLU A 107 -5.40 -3.69 -16.95
C GLU A 107 -4.03 -4.25 -17.33
N LEU A 108 -3.97 -5.16 -18.31
CA LEU A 108 -2.72 -5.77 -18.77
C LEU A 108 -1.86 -4.80 -19.59
N THR A 109 -2.49 -3.84 -20.26
CA THR A 109 -1.82 -2.82 -21.09
C THR A 109 -1.68 -1.47 -20.40
N ALA A 110 -2.25 -1.30 -19.20
CA ALA A 110 -2.07 -0.09 -18.41
C ALA A 110 -0.60 0.10 -18.01
N THR A 111 -0.16 1.35 -17.96
CA THR A 111 1.11 1.72 -17.35
C THR A 111 1.00 1.73 -15.83
N GLU A 112 2.04 1.24 -15.15
CA GLU A 112 2.14 1.36 -13.70
C GLU A 112 2.86 2.67 -13.30
N THR A 113 3.16 2.83 -12.00
CA THR A 113 3.72 4.07 -11.44
C THR A 113 5.06 4.50 -12.03
N ASP A 114 5.78 3.58 -12.67
CA ASP A 114 7.05 3.82 -13.35
C ASP A 114 6.89 4.12 -14.86
N GLY A 115 5.65 4.32 -15.32
CA GLY A 115 5.32 4.61 -16.72
C GLY A 115 5.46 3.40 -17.66
N LYS A 116 5.73 2.20 -17.14
CA LYS A 116 5.90 0.99 -17.95
C LYS A 116 4.66 0.12 -17.90
N THR A 117 4.32 -0.50 -19.04
CA THR A 117 3.40 -1.63 -19.03
C THR A 117 4.04 -2.83 -18.33
N ILE A 118 3.23 -3.85 -17.99
CA ILE A 118 3.76 -5.07 -17.39
C ILE A 118 4.73 -5.79 -18.34
N LEU A 119 4.45 -5.77 -19.64
CA LEU A 119 5.31 -6.39 -20.65
C LEU A 119 6.66 -5.66 -20.78
N ASP A 120 6.65 -4.33 -20.83
CA ASP A 120 7.88 -3.54 -20.92
C ASP A 120 8.76 -3.74 -19.69
N TRP A 121 8.15 -3.72 -18.51
CA TRP A 121 8.85 -3.99 -17.27
C TRP A 121 9.41 -5.43 -17.23
N ALA A 122 8.61 -6.43 -17.63
CA ALA A 122 9.05 -7.82 -17.62
C ALA A 122 10.27 -8.05 -18.53
N ASN A 123 10.27 -7.46 -19.74
CA ASN A 123 11.40 -7.56 -20.66
C ASN A 123 12.67 -6.91 -20.10
N GLY A 124 12.54 -5.74 -19.47
CA GLY A 124 13.67 -5.03 -18.87
C GLY A 124 14.24 -5.65 -17.60
N ASN A 125 13.51 -6.55 -16.94
CA ASN A 125 13.88 -7.16 -15.66
C ASN A 125 14.13 -8.68 -15.76
N GLY A 126 14.34 -9.23 -16.96
CA GLY A 126 14.66 -10.65 -17.15
C GLY A 126 13.47 -11.61 -17.11
N HIS A 127 12.24 -11.11 -17.08
CA HIS A 127 11.00 -11.89 -17.00
C HIS A 127 10.29 -12.04 -18.35
N GLY A 128 10.92 -11.61 -19.45
CA GLY A 128 10.34 -11.61 -20.80
C GLY A 128 9.96 -12.99 -21.35
N ALA A 129 10.60 -14.05 -20.84
CA ALA A 129 10.36 -15.45 -21.21
C ALA A 129 9.50 -16.23 -20.19
N SER A 130 8.98 -15.58 -19.14
CA SER A 130 8.13 -16.24 -18.14
C SER A 130 6.80 -16.71 -18.72
N ALA A 131 6.18 -17.72 -18.10
CA ALA A 131 4.84 -18.17 -18.48
C ALA A 131 3.79 -17.09 -18.17
N ILE A 132 4.07 -16.22 -17.20
CA ILE A 132 3.28 -15.01 -16.94
C ILE A 132 3.30 -14.08 -18.15
N THR A 133 4.48 -13.71 -18.66
CA THR A 133 4.63 -12.82 -19.82
C THR A 133 3.96 -13.40 -21.07
N THR A 134 4.11 -14.71 -21.32
CA THR A 134 3.42 -15.40 -22.42
C THR A 134 1.90 -15.29 -22.27
N ALA A 135 1.36 -15.57 -21.08
CA ALA A 135 -0.07 -15.47 -20.84
C ALA A 135 -0.63 -14.05 -21.00
N ILE A 136 0.16 -13.01 -20.70
CA ILE A 136 -0.22 -11.62 -20.95
C ILE A 136 -0.28 -11.36 -22.46
N LYS A 137 0.76 -11.74 -23.21
CA LYS A 137 0.81 -11.57 -24.69
C LYS A 137 -0.38 -12.24 -25.37
N ASP A 138 -0.71 -13.47 -24.98
CA ASP A 138 -1.86 -14.20 -25.52
C ASP A 138 -3.19 -13.45 -25.30
N ARG A 139 -3.34 -12.84 -24.12
CA ARG A 139 -4.54 -12.08 -23.75
C ARG A 139 -4.67 -10.77 -24.51
N THR A 140 -3.54 -10.10 -24.79
CA THR A 140 -3.52 -8.80 -25.47
C THR A 140 -3.52 -8.94 -27.00
N ALA A 141 -3.12 -10.07 -27.56
CA ALA A 141 -3.11 -10.31 -29.01
C ALA A 141 -4.49 -10.69 -29.59
N GLY A 142 -5.37 -11.28 -28.78
CA GLY A 142 -6.73 -11.67 -29.19
C GLY A 142 -7.84 -10.78 -28.64
N GLY A 143 -7.50 -9.55 -28.24
CA GLY A 143 -8.41 -8.57 -27.64
C GLY A 143 -9.02 -7.60 -28.64
#